data_AF-A0A352MW68-F1
#
_entry.id   AF-A0A352MW68-F1
#
_cell.length_a   1.000
_cell.length_b   1.000
_cell.length_c   1.000
_cell.angle_alpha   90.00
_cell.angle_beta   90.00
_cell.angle_gamma   90.00
#
_symmetry.space_group_name_H-M   'P 1'
#
loop_
_entity.id
_entity.type
_entity.pdbx_description
1 polymer ?
#
loop_
_entity_poly.entity_id
_entity_poly.type
_entity_poly.pdbx_seq_one_letter_code
_entity_poly.pdbx_strand_id
1 'polypeptide(L)'
;MNLVNMMGWSKMKVYCPYCKKEENYKIEKRELKEFRGVEINTYENVAMCEKCNNDLYVNEIENENNERIYDVYRDKTNIIKPQDIIDLRTKYDISQRELTSILGFGKMTINRYERGGIPTKSQSDYIKLLIENENEFIKKTKEAYKKNNISQKTYEKIVSKDMKNEVSQNDIQEMYRLYINNVLRKNPDIYNGYKLFDLELVENIISYIASKVKNLTITSVNKYLWFIDILSFNKRGVSITGLTYQNQQFGPTIIEQKYKEISLLDAKYTRNDYEDETGTKTYIISNKNYDLSKLDNSEIDIINTIIKLLKDKNVTDISNMSHKEEGWKKTKRFENISFEYAMNLNIIK
;
A
#
# COMPACT_ATOMS: atom_id res chain seq x y z
N MET A 1 -10.36 60.12 -26.08
CA MET A 1 -8.89 60.02 -26.03
C MET A 1 -8.56 58.78 -25.21
N ASN A 2 -8.03 57.67 -25.71
CA ASN A 2 -7.56 57.31 -27.04
C ASN A 2 -7.57 55.77 -27.15
N LEU A 3 -8.00 55.30 -28.32
CA LEU A 3 -7.43 54.19 -29.09
C LEU A 3 -7.24 52.85 -28.37
N VAL A 4 -8.25 51.98 -28.47
CA VAL A 4 -7.99 50.54 -28.61
C VAL A 4 -8.15 50.19 -30.08
N ASN A 5 -7.03 49.77 -30.67
CA ASN A 5 -6.81 49.50 -32.06
C ASN A 5 -7.91 48.67 -32.73
N MET A 6 -8.45 49.26 -33.80
CA MET A 6 -9.07 48.57 -34.92
C MET A 6 -8.05 47.60 -35.54
N MET A 7 -8.06 46.33 -35.12
CA MET A 7 -7.49 45.25 -35.92
C MET A 7 -8.55 44.78 -36.90
N GLY A 8 -8.23 44.90 -38.20
CA GLY A 8 -9.15 44.72 -39.30
C GLY A 8 -9.85 43.36 -39.30
N TRP A 9 -11.19 43.40 -39.30
CA TRP A 9 -12.00 42.28 -39.76
C TRP A 9 -11.73 42.09 -41.26
N SER A 10 -10.86 41.14 -41.60
CA SER A 10 -11.00 40.47 -42.89
C SER A 10 -12.43 39.93 -42.90
N LYS A 11 -13.23 40.32 -43.91
CA LYS A 11 -14.58 39.78 -44.07
C LYS A 11 -14.43 38.28 -44.30
N MET A 12 -14.61 37.49 -43.24
CA MET A 12 -14.55 36.04 -43.31
C MET A 12 -15.78 35.59 -44.09
N LYS A 13 -15.55 35.15 -45.32
CA LYS A 13 -16.61 34.63 -46.19
C LYS A 13 -16.70 33.12 -46.02
N VAL A 14 -17.91 32.61 -46.03
CA VAL A 14 -18.17 31.16 -46.07
C VAL A 14 -19.29 30.89 -47.06
N TYR A 15 -19.29 29.68 -47.63
CA TYR A 15 -20.35 29.26 -48.53
C TYR A 15 -21.67 29.14 -47.76
N CYS A 16 -22.68 29.94 -48.15
CA CYS A 16 -24.01 29.85 -47.60
C CYS A 16 -24.86 28.90 -48.46
N PRO A 17 -25.35 27.77 -47.94
CA PRO A 17 -26.17 26.82 -48.71
C PRO A 17 -27.53 27.40 -49.12
N TYR A 18 -28.02 28.40 -48.38
CA TYR A 18 -29.29 29.08 -48.66
C TYR A 18 -29.16 30.16 -49.76
N CYS A 19 -28.06 30.92 -49.77
CA CYS A 19 -27.77 31.91 -50.80
C CYS A 19 -27.07 31.32 -52.03
N LYS A 20 -26.57 30.08 -51.92
CA LYS A 20 -25.79 29.34 -52.92
C LYS A 20 -24.52 30.06 -53.40
N LYS A 21 -23.95 30.91 -52.55
CA LYS A 21 -22.71 31.65 -52.83
C LYS A 21 -21.97 31.99 -51.54
N GLU A 22 -20.73 32.45 -51.68
CA GLU A 22 -19.95 32.98 -50.57
C GLU A 22 -20.56 34.28 -50.06
N GLU A 23 -20.86 34.31 -48.77
CA GLU A 23 -21.40 35.47 -48.07
C GLU A 23 -20.56 35.74 -46.83
N ASN A 24 -20.55 37.00 -46.37
CA ASN A 24 -20.00 37.31 -45.06
C ASN A 24 -20.92 36.74 -43.97
N TYR A 25 -20.35 36.47 -42.80
CA TYR A 25 -21.10 36.09 -41.62
C TYR A 25 -20.76 36.97 -40.43
N LYS A 26 -21.71 37.06 -39.49
CA LYS A 26 -21.53 37.62 -38.16
C LYS A 26 -21.60 36.50 -37.13
N ILE A 27 -20.98 36.68 -35.96
CA ILE A 27 -21.01 35.70 -34.87
C ILE A 27 -22.04 36.15 -33.83
N GLU A 28 -23.00 35.30 -33.53
CA GLU A 28 -23.96 35.47 -32.44
C GLU A 28 -23.62 34.53 -31.28
N LYS A 29 -23.67 35.02 -30.04
CA LYS A 29 -23.50 34.19 -28.84
C LYS A 29 -24.87 33.73 -28.34
N ARG A 30 -25.07 32.42 -28.22
CA ARG A 30 -26.30 31.81 -27.69
C ARG A 30 -26.00 31.02 -26.41
N GLU A 31 -26.86 31.13 -25.41
CA GLU A 31 -26.69 30.41 -24.14
C GLU A 31 -26.99 28.91 -24.31
N LEU A 32 -26.15 28.07 -23.71
CA LEU A 32 -26.31 26.62 -23.67
C LEU A 32 -26.38 26.15 -22.20
N LYS A 33 -27.59 25.79 -21.76
CA LYS A 33 -27.85 25.39 -20.38
C LYS A 33 -27.48 23.94 -20.09
N GLU A 34 -27.72 23.03 -21.02
CA GLU A 34 -27.56 21.60 -20.82
C GLU A 34 -26.76 20.95 -21.96
N PHE A 35 -25.92 19.96 -21.60
CA PHE A 35 -25.26 19.08 -22.56
C PHE A 35 -25.27 17.64 -22.03
N ARG A 36 -25.82 16.71 -22.83
CA ARG A 36 -25.92 15.27 -22.50
C ARG A 36 -26.56 14.98 -21.13
N GLY A 37 -27.65 15.67 -20.76
CA GLY A 37 -28.32 15.42 -19.48
C GLY A 37 -27.69 16.14 -18.28
N VAL A 38 -26.64 16.94 -18.49
CA VAL A 38 -25.92 17.67 -17.43
C VAL A 38 -26.04 19.16 -17.67
N GLU A 39 -26.47 19.90 -16.66
CA GLU A 39 -26.51 21.35 -16.69
C GLU A 39 -25.09 21.92 -16.70
N ILE A 40 -24.67 22.61 -17.75
CA ILE A 40 -23.31 23.17 -17.93
C ILE A 40 -23.28 24.71 -17.94
N ASN A 41 -24.39 25.38 -18.26
CA ASN A 41 -24.52 26.85 -18.25
C ASN A 41 -23.35 27.60 -18.93
N THR A 42 -23.14 27.29 -20.20
CA THR A 42 -22.11 27.93 -21.07
C THR A 42 -22.78 28.64 -22.26
N TYR A 43 -22.03 28.94 -23.32
CA TYR A 43 -22.54 29.52 -24.55
C TYR A 43 -21.91 28.88 -25.80
N GLU A 44 -22.59 28.98 -26.92
CA GLU A 44 -22.11 28.64 -28.27
C GLU A 44 -22.05 29.90 -29.15
N ASN A 45 -21.03 29.98 -29.98
CA ASN A 45 -20.90 30.99 -31.03
C ASN A 45 -21.55 30.42 -32.30
N VAL A 46 -22.50 31.10 -32.90
CA VAL A 46 -23.16 30.67 -34.15
C VAL A 46 -22.83 31.66 -35.26
N ALA A 47 -22.29 31.17 -36.37
CA ALA A 47 -22.11 31.98 -37.56
C ALA A 47 -23.46 32.19 -38.26
N MET A 48 -23.84 33.44 -38.50
CA MET A 48 -25.06 33.80 -39.20
C MET A 48 -24.73 34.52 -40.50
N CYS A 49 -25.36 34.10 -41.59
CA CYS A 49 -25.25 34.78 -42.89
C CYS A 49 -25.75 36.23 -42.78
N GLU A 50 -24.93 37.22 -43.15
CA GLU A 50 -25.34 38.64 -43.11
C GLU A 50 -26.52 38.95 -44.05
N LYS A 51 -26.72 38.14 -45.09
CA LYS A 51 -27.74 38.39 -46.12
C LYS A 51 -29.08 37.73 -45.83
N CYS A 52 -29.08 36.46 -45.43
CA CYS A 52 -30.31 35.69 -45.22
C CYS A 52 -30.58 35.34 -43.76
N ASN A 53 -29.70 35.73 -42.83
CA ASN A 53 -29.80 35.48 -41.38
C ASN A 53 -29.93 34.00 -40.97
N ASN A 54 -29.63 33.05 -41.86
CA ASN A 54 -29.61 31.63 -41.50
C ASN A 54 -28.26 31.24 -40.88
N ASP A 55 -28.30 30.24 -40.00
CA ASP A 55 -27.13 29.63 -39.38
C ASP A 55 -26.23 28.97 -40.43
N LEU A 56 -24.93 29.14 -40.24
CA LEU A 56 -23.86 28.66 -41.10
C LEU A 56 -22.94 27.77 -40.29
N TYR A 57 -22.55 26.64 -40.89
CA TYR A 57 -21.60 25.73 -40.28
C TYR A 57 -20.17 26.15 -40.63
N VAL A 58 -19.44 26.66 -39.64
CA VAL A 58 -18.04 27.10 -39.78
C VAL A 58 -17.18 26.23 -38.87
N ASN A 59 -16.33 25.38 -39.44
CA ASN A 59 -15.56 24.37 -38.70
C ASN A 59 -14.77 24.96 -37.53
N GLU A 60 -14.15 26.13 -37.71
CA GLU A 60 -13.35 26.79 -36.70
C GLU A 60 -14.20 27.17 -35.48
N ILE A 61 -15.39 27.73 -35.72
CA ILE A 61 -16.32 28.14 -34.67
C ILE A 61 -16.91 26.91 -33.94
N GLU A 62 -17.24 25.86 -34.69
CA GLU A 62 -17.74 24.61 -34.13
C GLU A 62 -16.69 23.92 -33.25
N ASN A 63 -15.42 23.93 -33.67
CA ASN A 63 -14.33 23.38 -32.85
C ASN A 63 -14.16 24.18 -31.56
N GLU A 64 -14.15 25.52 -31.61
CA GLU A 64 -14.07 26.37 -30.42
C GLU A 64 -15.24 26.16 -29.45
N ASN A 65 -16.45 25.98 -29.97
CA ASN A 65 -17.62 25.66 -29.16
C ASN A 65 -17.48 24.29 -28.50
N ASN A 66 -17.11 23.27 -29.27
CA ASN A 66 -16.95 21.91 -28.76
C ASN A 66 -15.88 21.83 -27.66
N GLU A 67 -14.73 22.48 -27.82
CA GLU A 67 -13.69 22.56 -26.79
C GLU A 67 -14.25 23.15 -25.48
N ARG A 68 -14.91 24.31 -25.58
CA ARG A 68 -15.51 25.00 -24.42
C ARG A 68 -16.57 24.15 -23.73
N ILE A 69 -17.49 23.56 -24.50
CA ILE A 69 -18.58 22.74 -23.98
C ILE A 69 -18.04 21.49 -23.30
N TYR A 70 -17.06 20.83 -23.93
CA TYR A 70 -16.49 19.58 -23.43
C TYR A 70 -15.69 19.80 -22.15
N ASP A 71 -14.97 20.91 -22.03
CA ASP A 71 -14.21 21.21 -20.82
C ASP A 71 -15.11 21.46 -19.61
N VAL A 72 -16.15 22.28 -19.77
CA VAL A 72 -17.15 22.50 -18.70
C VAL A 72 -17.84 21.19 -18.33
N TYR A 73 -18.18 20.36 -19.32
CA TYR A 73 -18.79 19.06 -19.09
C TYR A 73 -17.86 18.10 -18.33
N ARG A 74 -16.56 18.04 -18.67
CA ARG A 74 -15.57 17.20 -17.97
C ARG A 74 -15.43 17.60 -16.52
N ASP A 75 -15.31 18.90 -16.25
CA ASP A 75 -15.12 19.42 -14.90
C ASP A 75 -16.34 19.10 -14.02
N LYS A 76 -17.58 19.21 -14.56
CA LYS A 76 -18.80 18.85 -13.82
C LYS A 76 -18.99 17.34 -13.61
N THR A 77 -18.52 16.49 -14.51
CA THR A 77 -18.76 15.03 -14.49
C THR A 77 -17.57 14.20 -14.02
N ASN A 78 -16.45 14.86 -13.67
CA ASN A 78 -15.19 14.23 -13.27
C ASN A 78 -14.74 13.17 -14.29
N ILE A 79 -14.80 13.55 -15.57
CA ILE A 79 -14.31 12.72 -16.69
C ILE A 79 -12.84 13.08 -16.97
N ILE A 80 -12.05 12.07 -17.29
CA ILE A 80 -10.62 12.23 -17.61
C ILE A 80 -10.40 13.21 -18.78
N LYS A 81 -9.29 13.94 -18.70
CA LYS A 81 -8.82 14.86 -19.73
C LYS A 81 -7.95 14.11 -20.75
N PRO A 82 -7.82 14.63 -21.98
CA PRO A 82 -6.92 14.06 -22.98
C PRO A 82 -5.48 13.90 -22.45
N GLN A 83 -5.03 14.86 -21.65
CA GLN A 83 -3.71 14.86 -21.05
C GLN A 83 -3.48 13.66 -20.13
N ASP A 84 -4.47 13.24 -19.32
CA ASP A 84 -4.35 12.10 -18.41
C ASP A 84 -3.99 10.80 -19.16
N ILE A 85 -4.54 10.62 -20.36
CA ILE A 85 -4.27 9.46 -21.23
C ILE A 85 -2.88 9.57 -21.85
N ILE A 86 -2.49 10.77 -22.29
CA ILE A 86 -1.17 11.04 -22.85
C ILE A 86 -0.09 10.81 -21.79
N ASP A 87 -0.32 11.24 -20.56
CA ASP A 87 0.58 11.10 -19.43
C ASP A 87 0.76 9.64 -19.05
N LEU A 88 -0.34 8.86 -18.94
CA LEU A 88 -0.28 7.42 -18.73
C LEU A 88 0.58 6.73 -19.80
N ARG A 89 0.38 7.10 -21.06
CA ARG A 89 1.09 6.53 -22.19
C ARG A 89 2.58 6.90 -22.18
N THR A 90 2.88 8.15 -21.82
CA THR A 90 4.25 8.68 -21.76
C THR A 90 5.01 8.08 -20.58
N LYS A 91 4.35 7.93 -19.42
CA LYS A 91 4.87 7.26 -18.22
C LYS A 91 5.46 5.89 -18.56
N TYR A 92 4.77 5.09 -19.37
CA TYR A 92 5.22 3.74 -19.75
C TYR A 92 5.93 3.66 -21.10
N ASP A 93 6.11 4.76 -21.83
CA ASP A 93 6.72 4.80 -23.16
C ASP A 93 6.06 3.81 -24.16
N ILE A 94 4.74 3.90 -24.24
CA ILE A 94 3.92 3.08 -25.15
C ILE A 94 3.20 3.95 -26.19
N SER A 95 2.71 3.32 -27.25
CA SER A 95 1.94 3.96 -28.32
C SER A 95 0.43 3.88 -28.06
N GLN A 96 -0.35 4.70 -28.77
CA GLN A 96 -1.82 4.64 -28.71
C GLN A 96 -2.37 3.24 -29.03
N ARG A 97 -1.70 2.52 -29.96
CA ARG A 97 -2.06 1.16 -30.35
C ARG A 97 -1.80 0.17 -29.22
N GLU A 98 -0.65 0.25 -28.58
CA GLU A 98 -0.31 -0.62 -27.44
C GLU A 98 -1.26 -0.40 -26.27
N LEU A 99 -1.55 0.85 -25.90
CA LEU A 99 -2.52 1.14 -24.84
C LEU A 99 -3.92 0.62 -25.20
N THR A 100 -4.35 0.77 -26.45
CA THR A 100 -5.63 0.23 -26.92
C THR A 100 -5.70 -1.30 -26.78
N SER A 101 -4.62 -2.00 -27.14
CA SER A 101 -4.49 -3.46 -27.00
C SER A 101 -4.51 -3.92 -25.53
N ILE A 102 -3.92 -3.14 -24.61
CA ILE A 102 -3.92 -3.44 -23.18
C ILE A 102 -5.32 -3.29 -22.58
N LEU A 103 -6.02 -2.21 -22.93
CA LEU A 103 -7.35 -1.92 -22.40
C LEU A 103 -8.45 -2.78 -23.04
N GLY A 104 -8.18 -3.41 -24.19
CA GLY A 104 -9.17 -4.17 -24.94
C GLY A 104 -10.24 -3.29 -25.60
N PHE A 105 -9.92 -2.02 -25.88
CA PHE A 105 -10.83 -1.09 -26.53
C PHE A 105 -10.79 -1.21 -28.05
N GLY A 106 -11.79 -0.64 -28.74
CA GLY A 106 -11.78 -0.55 -30.20
C GLY A 106 -10.60 0.29 -30.72
N LYS A 107 -10.05 -0.06 -31.89
CA LYS A 107 -8.79 0.48 -32.45
C LYS A 107 -8.67 2.01 -32.47
N MET A 108 -9.79 2.74 -32.60
CA MET A 108 -9.80 4.21 -32.70
C MET A 108 -10.13 4.93 -31.38
N THR A 109 -10.38 4.17 -30.31
CA THR A 109 -10.94 4.71 -29.06
C THR A 109 -9.97 5.66 -28.35
N ILE A 110 -8.73 5.22 -28.14
CA ILE A 110 -7.70 6.05 -27.47
C ILE A 110 -7.33 7.26 -28.31
N ASN A 111 -7.18 7.10 -29.63
CA ASN A 111 -6.90 8.21 -30.54
C ASN A 111 -7.98 9.30 -30.47
N ARG A 112 -9.25 8.90 -30.41
CA ARG A 112 -10.39 9.82 -30.26
C ARG A 112 -10.34 10.57 -28.93
N TYR A 113 -10.01 9.89 -27.83
CA TYR A 113 -9.95 10.53 -26.51
C TYR A 113 -8.77 11.48 -26.37
N GLU A 114 -7.58 11.11 -26.87
CA GLU A 114 -6.43 12.02 -26.92
C GLU A 114 -6.68 13.26 -27.80
N ARG A 115 -7.65 13.23 -28.73
CA ARG A 115 -8.10 14.37 -29.56
C ARG A 115 -9.27 15.16 -28.97
N GLY A 116 -9.62 14.94 -27.70
CA GLY A 116 -10.69 15.70 -27.04
C GLY A 116 -12.08 15.08 -27.18
N GLY A 117 -12.23 13.87 -27.72
CA GLY A 117 -13.49 13.14 -27.66
C GLY A 117 -13.87 12.76 -26.24
N ILE A 118 -15.16 12.83 -25.89
CA ILE A 118 -15.65 12.51 -24.55
C ILE A 118 -15.88 10.99 -24.41
N PRO A 119 -15.18 10.29 -23.49
CA PRO A 119 -15.45 8.90 -23.16
C PRO A 119 -16.79 8.72 -22.43
N THR A 120 -17.32 7.49 -22.41
CA THR A 120 -18.42 7.16 -21.50
C THR A 120 -17.92 7.22 -20.05
N LYS A 121 -18.83 7.44 -19.09
CA LYS A 121 -18.46 7.52 -17.66
C LYS A 121 -17.72 6.25 -17.21
N SER A 122 -18.24 5.07 -17.55
CA SER A 122 -17.60 3.80 -17.22
C SER A 122 -16.19 3.64 -17.81
N GLN A 123 -15.96 4.09 -19.04
CA GLN A 123 -14.63 4.02 -19.67
C GLN A 123 -13.67 5.04 -19.05
N SER A 124 -14.18 6.24 -18.72
CA SER A 124 -13.42 7.26 -18.00
C SER A 124 -12.97 6.76 -16.64
N ASP A 125 -13.89 6.23 -15.84
CA ASP A 125 -13.61 5.75 -14.48
C ASP A 125 -12.66 4.55 -14.51
N TYR A 126 -12.78 3.67 -15.52
CA TYR A 126 -11.85 2.57 -15.71
C TYR A 126 -10.43 3.04 -16.04
N ILE A 127 -10.26 3.98 -16.98
CA ILE A 127 -8.92 4.54 -17.26
C ILE A 127 -8.37 5.25 -16.02
N LYS A 128 -9.21 6.01 -15.31
CA LYS A 128 -8.82 6.71 -14.07
C LYS A 128 -8.30 5.74 -13.01
N LEU A 129 -8.98 4.62 -12.80
CA LEU A 129 -8.51 3.54 -11.91
C LEU A 129 -7.11 3.04 -12.31
N LEU A 130 -6.85 2.87 -13.60
CA LEU A 130 -5.56 2.38 -14.09
C LEU A 130 -4.45 3.44 -13.98
N ILE A 131 -4.80 4.72 -14.02
CA ILE A 131 -3.86 5.83 -13.77
C ILE A 131 -3.48 5.88 -12.29
N GLU A 132 -4.47 5.71 -11.40
CA GLU A 132 -4.30 5.79 -9.95
C GLU A 132 -3.69 4.51 -9.34
N ASN A 133 -3.84 3.34 -9.99
CA ASN A 133 -3.40 2.04 -9.48
C ASN A 133 -2.49 1.32 -10.49
N GLU A 134 -1.17 1.46 -10.29
CA GLU A 134 -0.14 0.82 -11.12
C GLU A 134 -0.29 -0.70 -11.17
N ASN A 135 -0.60 -1.34 -10.04
CA ASN A 135 -0.74 -2.80 -9.96
C ASN A 135 -1.89 -3.32 -10.85
N GLU A 136 -3.00 -2.60 -10.91
CA GLU A 136 -4.11 -3.00 -11.78
C GLU A 136 -3.76 -2.79 -13.26
N PHE A 137 -3.01 -1.74 -13.61
CA PHE A 137 -2.50 -1.55 -14.96
C PHE A 137 -1.51 -2.65 -15.39
N ILE A 138 -0.61 -3.06 -14.49
CA ILE A 138 0.30 -4.21 -14.72
C ILE A 138 -0.49 -5.49 -14.93
N LYS A 139 -1.49 -5.75 -14.08
CA LYS A 139 -2.33 -6.93 -14.20
C LYS A 139 -3.01 -6.99 -15.55
N LYS A 140 -3.55 -5.86 -16.04
CA LYS A 140 -4.11 -5.75 -17.39
C LYS A 140 -3.09 -5.97 -18.48
N THR A 141 -1.88 -5.45 -18.30
CA THR A 141 -0.76 -5.68 -19.23
C THR A 141 -0.38 -7.16 -19.28
N LYS A 142 -0.31 -7.86 -18.14
CA LYS A 142 -0.10 -9.32 -18.05
C LYS A 142 -1.19 -10.10 -18.77
N GLU A 143 -2.45 -9.73 -18.57
CA GLU A 143 -3.60 -10.35 -19.26
C GLU A 143 -3.52 -10.16 -20.78
N ALA A 144 -3.18 -8.95 -21.25
CA ALA A 144 -3.03 -8.65 -22.67
C ALA A 144 -1.86 -9.42 -23.31
N TYR A 145 -0.74 -9.56 -22.59
CA TYR A 145 0.41 -10.34 -23.03
C TYR A 145 0.08 -11.83 -23.14
N LYS A 146 -0.58 -12.43 -22.13
CA LYS A 146 -1.04 -13.84 -22.17
C LYS A 146 -1.96 -14.13 -23.36
N LYS A 147 -2.72 -13.13 -23.82
CA LYS A 147 -3.61 -13.23 -24.99
C LYS A 147 -2.90 -12.93 -26.32
N ASN A 148 -1.58 -12.67 -26.32
CA ASN A 148 -0.80 -12.24 -27.48
C ASN A 148 -1.28 -10.93 -28.13
N ASN A 149 -1.93 -10.04 -27.35
CA ASN A 149 -2.38 -8.73 -27.85
C ASN A 149 -1.27 -7.68 -27.89
N ILE A 150 -0.18 -7.90 -27.16
CA ILE A 150 0.99 -7.03 -27.08
C ILE A 150 2.28 -7.84 -27.21
N SER A 151 3.37 -7.17 -27.63
CA SER A 151 4.68 -7.80 -27.79
C SER A 151 5.40 -8.02 -26.45
N GLN A 152 6.39 -8.91 -26.44
CA GLN A 152 7.32 -9.08 -25.31
C GLN A 152 7.98 -7.76 -24.93
N LYS A 153 8.44 -6.99 -25.92
CA LYS A 153 9.09 -5.69 -25.70
C LYS A 153 8.16 -4.70 -24.99
N THR A 154 6.89 -4.64 -25.39
CA THR A 154 5.87 -3.78 -24.76
C THR A 154 5.60 -4.23 -23.32
N TYR A 155 5.48 -5.54 -23.10
CA TYR A 155 5.28 -6.12 -21.77
C TYR A 155 6.45 -5.79 -20.84
N GLU A 156 7.68 -6.03 -21.28
CA GLU A 156 8.90 -5.75 -20.52
C GLU A 156 9.03 -4.26 -20.22
N LYS A 157 8.76 -3.35 -21.16
CA LYS A 157 8.79 -1.90 -20.90
C LYS A 157 7.92 -1.46 -19.74
N ILE A 158 6.71 -2.02 -19.63
CA ILE A 158 5.75 -1.67 -18.57
C ILE A 158 6.18 -2.32 -17.25
N VAL A 159 6.37 -3.64 -17.27
CA VAL A 159 6.65 -4.42 -16.04
C VAL A 159 8.04 -4.11 -15.47
N SER A 160 9.04 -3.83 -16.30
CA SER A 160 10.38 -3.43 -15.83
C SER A 160 10.44 -1.99 -15.32
N LYS A 161 9.53 -1.10 -15.75
CA LYS A 161 9.37 0.24 -15.15
C LYS A 161 8.77 0.15 -13.75
N ASP A 162 7.83 -0.76 -13.51
CA ASP A 162 7.34 -1.01 -12.14
C ASP A 162 8.37 -1.75 -11.28
N MET A 163 9.27 -2.57 -11.86
CA MET A 163 10.43 -3.07 -11.12
C MET A 163 11.38 -1.95 -10.66
N LYS A 164 11.27 -0.72 -11.17
CA LYS A 164 12.00 0.44 -10.61
C LYS A 164 11.29 1.09 -9.41
N ASN A 165 10.00 0.81 -9.22
CA ASN A 165 9.29 1.00 -7.96
C ASN A 165 9.42 -0.30 -7.15
N GLU A 166 10.66 -0.70 -6.83
CA GLU A 166 10.90 -1.83 -5.93
C GLU A 166 10.15 -1.55 -4.62
N VAL A 167 9.34 -2.51 -4.15
CA VAL A 167 8.92 -2.53 -2.75
C VAL A 167 10.23 -2.54 -1.97
N SER A 168 10.57 -1.41 -1.36
CA SER A 168 11.84 -1.28 -0.68
C SER A 168 11.86 -2.25 0.49
N GLN A 169 13.05 -2.66 0.94
CA GLN A 169 13.15 -3.46 2.16
C GLN A 169 12.44 -2.76 3.34
N ASN A 170 12.48 -1.42 3.39
CA ASN A 170 11.76 -0.65 4.40
C ASN A 170 10.24 -0.82 4.32
N ASP A 171 9.66 -0.88 3.11
CA ASP A 171 8.21 -1.08 2.94
C ASP A 171 7.78 -2.48 3.41
N ILE A 172 8.61 -3.50 3.14
CA ILE A 172 8.39 -4.87 3.62
C ILE A 172 8.45 -4.91 5.15
N GLN A 173 9.46 -4.26 5.74
CA GLN A 173 9.63 -4.15 7.19
C GLN A 173 8.44 -3.46 7.85
N GLU A 174 7.94 -2.36 7.27
CA GLU A 174 6.78 -1.65 7.79
C GLU A 174 5.50 -2.49 7.70
N MET A 175 5.32 -3.26 6.61
CA MET A 175 4.20 -4.19 6.48
C MET A 175 4.23 -5.27 7.58
N TYR A 176 5.41 -5.85 7.88
CA TYR A 176 5.54 -6.79 8.99
C TYR A 176 5.20 -6.13 10.33
N ARG A 177 5.68 -4.91 10.59
CA ARG A 177 5.37 -4.16 11.81
C ARG A 177 3.88 -3.93 11.99
N LEU A 178 3.19 -3.47 10.95
CA LEU A 178 1.74 -3.25 10.98
C LEU A 178 0.98 -4.55 11.26
N TYR A 179 1.36 -5.64 10.58
CA TYR A 179 0.74 -6.94 10.77
C TYR A 179 0.93 -7.48 12.19
N ILE A 180 2.16 -7.46 12.71
CA ILE A 180 2.49 -7.95 14.05
C ILE A 180 1.73 -7.14 15.11
N ASN A 181 1.72 -5.81 15.00
CA ASN A 181 0.98 -4.95 15.91
C ASN A 181 -0.52 -5.24 15.89
N ASN A 182 -1.12 -5.43 14.70
CA ASN A 182 -2.55 -5.73 14.59
C ASN A 182 -2.93 -7.05 15.27
N VAL A 183 -2.07 -8.07 15.18
CA VAL A 183 -2.37 -9.40 15.75
C VAL A 183 -2.07 -9.48 17.26
N LEU A 184 -0.98 -8.87 17.70
CA LEU A 184 -0.50 -9.01 19.09
C LEU A 184 -1.03 -7.94 20.04
N ARG A 185 -1.49 -6.79 19.54
CA ARG A 185 -2.03 -5.72 20.39
C ARG A 185 -3.43 -6.05 20.88
N LYS A 186 -3.49 -6.53 22.13
CA LYS A 186 -4.74 -6.86 22.86
C LYS A 186 -4.94 -5.93 24.05
N ASN A 187 -6.18 -5.81 24.51
CA ASN A 187 -6.47 -5.09 25.75
C ASN A 187 -5.75 -5.75 26.94
N PRO A 188 -5.25 -4.96 27.92
CA PRO A 188 -4.65 -5.51 29.13
C PRO A 188 -5.58 -6.48 29.85
N ASP A 189 -5.11 -7.72 30.06
CA ASP A 189 -5.84 -8.78 30.73
C ASP A 189 -4.88 -9.76 31.43
N ILE A 190 -5.42 -10.82 32.02
CA ILE A 190 -4.62 -11.83 32.72
C ILE A 190 -3.71 -12.67 31.78
N TYR A 191 -3.92 -12.63 30.47
CA TYR A 191 -3.17 -13.42 29.49
C TYR A 191 -2.00 -12.66 28.84
N ASN A 192 -1.96 -11.34 28.96
CA ASN A 192 -0.79 -10.51 28.62
C ASN A 192 -0.11 -9.89 29.86
N GLY A 193 -0.56 -10.28 31.06
CA GLY A 193 -0.01 -9.77 32.32
C GLY A 193 -0.32 -8.29 32.55
N TYR A 194 -1.52 -7.85 32.16
CA TYR A 194 -2.03 -6.47 32.29
C TYR A 194 -1.15 -5.40 31.64
N LYS A 195 -0.47 -5.73 30.55
CA LYS A 195 0.40 -4.81 29.79
C LYS A 195 -0.02 -4.78 28.32
N LEU A 196 -0.08 -3.57 27.76
CA LEU A 196 -0.29 -3.39 26.32
C LEU A 196 0.99 -3.78 25.57
N PHE A 197 0.85 -4.59 24.53
CA PHE A 197 1.95 -5.01 23.66
C PHE A 197 2.69 -3.82 23.03
N ASP A 198 4.02 -3.85 23.12
CA ASP A 198 4.94 -2.89 22.47
C ASP A 198 6.00 -3.65 21.66
N LEU A 199 5.85 -3.61 20.33
CA LEU A 199 6.75 -4.31 19.40
C LEU A 199 8.19 -3.81 19.49
N GLU A 200 8.39 -2.49 19.58
CA GLU A 200 9.73 -1.91 19.63
C GLU A 200 10.47 -2.34 20.90
N LEU A 201 9.75 -2.35 22.03
CA LEU A 201 10.29 -2.85 23.30
C LEU A 201 10.70 -4.33 23.19
N VAL A 202 9.87 -5.16 22.58
CA VAL A 202 10.15 -6.58 22.35
C VAL A 202 11.39 -6.76 21.48
N GLU A 203 11.54 -6.01 20.40
CA GLU A 203 12.74 -6.08 19.55
C GLU A 203 14.02 -5.67 20.30
N ASN A 204 13.94 -4.64 21.13
CA ASN A 204 15.04 -4.20 21.99
C ASN A 204 15.45 -5.29 22.99
N ILE A 205 14.47 -5.95 23.64
CA ILE A 205 14.72 -7.05 24.57
C ILE A 205 15.32 -8.26 23.85
N ILE A 206 14.78 -8.67 22.69
CA ILE A 206 15.32 -9.78 21.89
C ILE A 206 16.77 -9.49 21.49
N SER A 207 17.05 -8.29 20.98
CA SER A 207 18.39 -7.90 20.58
C SER A 207 19.35 -7.82 21.77
N TYR A 208 18.88 -7.37 22.94
CA TYR A 208 19.67 -7.38 24.16
C TYR A 208 20.04 -8.81 24.60
N ILE A 209 19.08 -9.74 24.63
CA ILE A 209 19.31 -11.16 24.92
C ILE A 209 20.33 -11.74 23.93
N ALA A 210 20.14 -11.50 22.63
CA ALA A 210 21.03 -11.97 21.57
C ALA A 210 22.45 -11.41 21.67
N SER A 211 22.64 -10.26 22.34
CA SER A 211 23.97 -9.70 22.60
C SER A 211 24.72 -10.37 23.75
N LYS A 212 24.00 -11.11 24.62
CA LYS A 212 24.54 -11.75 25.83
C LYS A 212 24.57 -13.28 25.75
N VAL A 213 23.73 -13.87 24.90
CA VAL A 213 23.57 -15.32 24.75
C VAL A 213 24.19 -15.77 23.42
N LYS A 214 25.15 -16.69 23.48
CA LYS A 214 25.72 -17.32 22.28
C LYS A 214 24.70 -18.30 21.68
N ASN A 215 24.61 -18.35 20.35
CA ASN A 215 23.77 -19.30 19.61
C ASN A 215 22.28 -19.26 20.04
N LEU A 216 21.73 -18.04 20.23
CA LEU A 216 20.32 -17.86 20.59
C LEU A 216 19.41 -18.31 19.45
N THR A 217 18.70 -19.43 19.63
CA THR A 217 17.75 -19.95 18.63
C THR A 217 16.40 -19.25 18.72
N ILE A 218 15.69 -19.14 17.59
CA ILE A 218 14.31 -18.59 17.57
C ILE A 218 13.36 -19.34 18.51
N THR A 219 13.56 -20.65 18.67
CA THR A 219 12.76 -21.49 19.58
C THR A 219 13.04 -21.17 21.04
N SER A 220 14.30 -20.86 21.40
CA SER A 220 14.67 -20.45 22.75
C SER A 220 14.22 -19.03 23.08
N VAL A 221 14.23 -18.08 22.13
CA VAL A 221 13.71 -16.70 22.31
C VAL A 221 12.34 -16.68 22.96
N ASN A 222 11.43 -17.54 22.49
CA ASN A 222 10.08 -17.68 23.07
C ASN A 222 10.10 -17.96 24.58
N LYS A 223 11.05 -18.80 25.04
CA LYS A 223 11.15 -19.19 26.45
C LYS A 223 11.81 -18.09 27.28
N TYR A 224 12.82 -17.42 26.73
CA TYR A 224 13.39 -16.23 27.38
C TYR A 224 12.31 -15.18 27.62
N LEU A 225 11.55 -14.80 26.58
CA LEU A 225 10.49 -13.79 26.69
C LEU A 225 9.42 -14.22 27.71
N TRP A 226 8.94 -15.45 27.62
CA TRP A 226 7.94 -15.96 28.55
C TRP A 226 8.43 -15.96 30.01
N PHE A 227 9.67 -16.41 30.25
CA PHE A 227 10.24 -16.40 31.61
C PHE A 227 10.47 -14.98 32.14
N ILE A 228 10.87 -14.04 31.28
CA ILE A 228 11.00 -12.62 31.64
C ILE A 228 9.66 -12.06 32.09
N ASP A 229 8.62 -12.28 31.29
CA ASP A 229 7.30 -11.73 31.58
C ASP A 229 6.64 -12.39 32.80
N ILE A 230 6.68 -13.71 32.92
CA ILE A 230 6.08 -14.41 34.07
C ILE A 230 6.83 -14.09 35.38
N LEU A 231 8.15 -13.87 35.31
CA LEU A 231 8.92 -13.40 36.46
C LEU A 231 8.58 -11.95 36.81
N SER A 232 8.48 -11.08 35.82
CA SER A 232 8.03 -9.70 36.05
C SER A 232 6.66 -9.68 36.72
N PHE A 233 5.72 -10.48 36.22
CA PHE A 233 4.40 -10.57 36.81
C PHE A 233 4.44 -11.10 38.24
N ASN A 234 5.24 -12.14 38.53
CA ASN A 234 5.43 -12.64 39.89
C ASN A 234 5.97 -11.58 40.86
N LYS A 235 6.91 -10.73 40.41
CA LYS A 235 7.57 -9.72 41.26
C LYS A 235 6.85 -8.37 41.32
N ARG A 236 6.17 -7.98 40.25
CA ARG A 236 5.65 -6.61 40.02
C ARG A 236 4.15 -6.57 39.76
N GLY A 237 3.50 -7.71 39.57
CA GLY A 237 2.08 -7.79 39.21
C GLY A 237 1.75 -7.40 37.76
N VAL A 238 2.78 -7.13 36.93
CA VAL A 238 2.64 -6.74 35.53
C VAL A 238 3.77 -7.34 34.69
N SER A 239 3.47 -7.72 33.44
CA SER A 239 4.48 -8.17 32.48
C SER A 239 5.30 -6.99 31.94
N ILE A 240 6.42 -7.27 31.27
CA ILE A 240 7.24 -6.24 30.63
C ILE A 240 6.75 -5.99 29.21
N THR A 241 6.52 -7.07 28.45
CA THR A 241 6.35 -6.97 26.99
C THR A 241 4.90 -6.86 26.51
N GLY A 242 3.93 -7.30 27.33
CA GLY A 242 2.52 -7.40 26.91
C GLY A 242 2.24 -8.51 25.89
N LEU A 243 3.17 -9.47 25.73
CA LEU A 243 2.95 -10.65 24.89
C LEU A 243 1.96 -11.63 25.53
N THR A 244 1.14 -12.28 24.69
CA THR A 244 0.36 -13.45 25.08
C THR A 244 1.07 -14.72 24.63
N TYR A 245 1.08 -15.72 25.52
CA TYR A 245 1.74 -17.00 25.29
C TYR A 245 0.73 -18.14 25.19
N GLN A 246 1.04 -19.13 24.36
CA GLN A 246 0.23 -20.32 24.15
C GLN A 246 1.04 -21.56 24.52
N ASN A 247 0.36 -22.57 25.06
CA ASN A 247 0.97 -23.88 25.28
C ASN A 247 1.28 -24.56 23.92
N GLN A 248 2.54 -24.92 23.71
CA GLN A 248 2.99 -25.75 22.59
C GLN A 248 3.78 -26.97 23.09
N GLN A 249 3.97 -27.94 22.20
CA GLN A 249 4.62 -29.23 22.47
C GLN A 249 6.02 -29.12 23.09
N PHE A 250 6.78 -28.10 22.69
CA PHE A 250 8.17 -27.88 23.13
C PHE A 250 8.29 -26.65 24.01
N GLY A 251 7.33 -26.45 24.91
CA GLY A 251 7.27 -25.28 25.78
C GLY A 251 6.46 -24.12 25.18
N PRO A 252 6.29 -23.03 25.94
CA PRO A 252 5.46 -21.90 25.53
C PRO A 252 6.02 -21.17 24.31
N THR A 253 5.11 -20.60 23.53
CA THR A 253 5.42 -19.70 22.41
C THR A 253 4.50 -18.50 22.39
N ILE A 254 4.89 -17.43 21.72
CA ILE A 254 3.98 -16.35 21.37
C ILE A 254 2.79 -16.94 20.59
N ILE A 255 1.57 -16.46 20.86
CA ILE A 255 0.34 -16.89 20.17
C ILE A 255 0.49 -16.88 18.65
N GLU A 256 -0.24 -17.77 17.97
CA GLU A 256 -0.23 -17.90 16.50
C GLU A 256 1.17 -18.06 15.88
N GLN A 257 2.16 -18.48 16.68
CA GLN A 257 3.55 -18.59 16.28
C GLN A 257 4.15 -17.27 15.75
N LYS A 258 3.65 -16.10 16.21
CA LYS A 258 4.09 -14.76 15.74
C LYS A 258 5.58 -14.47 15.92
N TYR A 259 6.28 -15.28 16.70
CA TYR A 259 7.74 -15.27 16.78
C TYR A 259 8.41 -15.46 15.41
N LYS A 260 7.76 -16.13 14.45
CA LYS A 260 8.27 -16.30 13.09
C LYS A 260 8.32 -14.97 12.35
N GLU A 261 7.24 -14.20 12.36
CA GLU A 261 7.16 -12.89 11.73
C GLU A 261 8.01 -11.86 12.46
N ILE A 262 8.02 -11.87 13.80
CA ILE A 262 8.92 -11.02 14.60
C ILE A 262 10.39 -11.27 14.22
N SER A 263 10.78 -12.52 13.96
CA SER A 263 12.15 -12.86 13.57
C SER A 263 12.56 -12.35 12.18
N LEU A 264 11.61 -11.88 11.35
CA LEU A 264 11.89 -11.30 10.03
C LEU A 264 12.22 -9.81 10.10
N LEU A 265 12.02 -9.17 11.26
CA LEU A 265 12.45 -7.80 11.49
C LEU A 265 13.98 -7.71 11.54
N ASP A 266 14.55 -6.68 10.90
CA ASP A 266 16.01 -6.59 10.65
C ASP A 266 16.70 -5.36 11.29
N ALA A 267 15.94 -4.45 11.89
CA ALA A 267 16.49 -3.21 12.45
C ALA A 267 17.38 -3.45 13.68
N LYS A 268 16.99 -4.40 14.55
CA LYS A 268 17.61 -4.62 15.87
C LYS A 268 18.48 -5.88 15.92
N TYR A 269 18.21 -6.86 15.08
CA TYR A 269 18.90 -8.14 15.01
C TYR A 269 18.81 -8.71 13.60
N THR A 270 19.62 -9.72 13.31
CA THR A 270 19.61 -10.46 12.05
C THR A 270 19.24 -11.91 12.32
N ARG A 271 18.40 -12.48 11.47
CA ARG A 271 18.05 -13.89 11.46
C ARG A 271 18.99 -14.64 10.50
N ASN A 272 19.66 -15.67 11.01
CA ASN A 272 20.47 -16.57 10.21
C ASN A 272 19.92 -18.00 10.31
N ASP A 273 19.62 -18.59 9.15
CA ASP A 273 19.23 -19.99 9.04
C ASP A 273 20.47 -20.83 8.65
N TYR A 274 20.70 -21.91 9.38
CA TYR A 274 21.77 -22.86 9.12
C TYR A 274 21.15 -24.23 8.90
N GLU A 275 21.52 -24.91 7.83
CA GLU A 275 21.10 -26.29 7.57
C GLU A 275 22.22 -27.25 7.97
N ASP A 276 21.86 -28.28 8.72
CA ASP A 276 22.73 -29.42 8.99
C ASP A 276 21.96 -30.74 8.78
N GLU A 277 22.62 -31.88 9.02
CA GLU A 277 22.03 -33.22 8.89
C GLU A 277 20.79 -33.44 9.76
N THR A 278 20.54 -32.59 10.75
CA THR A 278 19.40 -32.63 11.68
C THR A 278 18.27 -31.67 11.32
N GLY A 279 18.43 -30.88 10.24
CA GLY A 279 17.45 -29.93 9.72
C GLY A 279 17.89 -28.47 9.84
N THR A 280 16.95 -27.55 9.60
CA THR A 280 17.21 -26.10 9.64
C THR A 280 17.17 -25.56 11.07
N LYS A 281 18.26 -24.91 11.51
CA LYS A 281 18.36 -24.17 12.78
C LYS A 281 18.42 -22.68 12.51
N THR A 282 17.47 -21.94 13.09
CA THR A 282 17.40 -20.48 12.99
C THR A 282 17.96 -19.82 14.24
N TYR A 283 18.95 -18.95 14.07
CA TYR A 283 19.56 -18.15 15.14
C TYR A 283 19.26 -16.66 14.95
N ILE A 284 19.18 -15.96 16.08
CA ILE A 284 19.05 -14.51 16.15
C ILE A 284 20.37 -13.92 16.64
N ILE A 285 20.93 -13.00 15.86
CA ILE A 285 22.19 -12.32 16.15
C ILE A 285 21.88 -10.84 16.38
N SER A 286 22.32 -10.29 17.51
CA SER A 286 22.11 -8.88 17.81
C SER A 286 22.91 -7.98 16.85
N ASN A 287 22.25 -6.97 16.29
CA ASN A 287 22.94 -5.89 15.56
C ASN A 287 23.51 -4.84 16.52
N LYS A 288 23.40 -5.06 17.85
CA LYS A 288 23.75 -4.11 18.92
C LYS A 288 23.06 -2.75 18.81
N ASN A 289 21.94 -2.69 18.11
CA ASN A 289 21.15 -1.49 17.88
C ASN A 289 19.94 -1.39 18.83
N TYR A 290 20.03 -1.93 20.05
CA TYR A 290 18.92 -1.90 21.01
C TYR A 290 18.97 -0.68 21.91
N ASP A 291 17.80 -0.21 22.33
CA ASP A 291 17.63 0.83 23.34
C ASP A 291 16.85 0.28 24.55
N LEU A 292 17.44 0.39 25.73
CA LEU A 292 16.84 -0.04 27.00
C LEU A 292 16.34 1.15 27.84
N SER A 293 16.38 2.37 27.31
CA SER A 293 15.98 3.59 28.03
C SER A 293 14.52 3.60 28.50
N LYS A 294 13.65 2.83 27.83
CA LYS A 294 12.24 2.65 28.18
C LYS A 294 12.01 1.67 29.36
N LEU A 295 13.05 0.95 29.78
CA LEU A 295 12.97 -0.02 30.87
C LEU A 295 13.46 0.59 32.19
N ASP A 296 12.78 0.27 33.28
CA ASP A 296 13.25 0.63 34.61
C ASP A 296 14.34 -0.35 35.11
N ASN A 297 15.00 0.01 36.22
CA ASN A 297 16.07 -0.83 36.80
C ASN A 297 15.56 -2.23 37.22
N SER A 298 14.32 -2.32 37.71
CA SER A 298 13.72 -3.60 38.12
C SER A 298 13.49 -4.51 36.92
N GLU A 299 13.05 -3.96 35.79
CA GLU A 299 12.87 -4.65 34.52
C GLU A 299 14.19 -5.17 33.96
N ILE A 300 15.22 -4.33 33.97
CA ILE A 300 16.57 -4.71 33.53
C ILE A 300 17.11 -5.84 34.41
N ASP A 301 16.92 -5.77 35.73
CA ASP A 301 17.34 -6.83 36.66
C ASP A 301 16.61 -8.16 36.42
N ILE A 302 15.31 -8.11 36.13
CA ILE A 302 14.50 -9.29 35.76
C ILE A 302 15.07 -9.93 34.48
N ILE A 303 15.30 -9.13 33.44
CA ILE A 303 15.84 -9.60 32.16
C ILE A 303 17.24 -10.23 32.37
N ASN A 304 18.12 -9.55 33.12
CA ASN A 304 19.46 -10.04 33.43
C ASN A 304 19.43 -11.34 34.25
N THR A 305 18.47 -11.49 35.17
CA THR A 305 18.26 -12.71 35.95
C THR A 305 17.96 -13.89 35.04
N ILE A 306 17.01 -13.74 34.10
CA ILE A 306 16.65 -14.80 33.15
C ILE A 306 17.81 -15.10 32.19
N ILE A 307 18.50 -14.06 31.68
CA ILE A 307 19.69 -14.26 30.84
C ILE A 307 20.74 -15.09 31.59
N LYS A 308 21.10 -14.71 32.82
CA LYS A 308 22.10 -15.43 33.62
C LYS A 308 21.70 -16.88 33.85
N LEU A 309 20.41 -17.14 34.05
CA LEU A 309 19.90 -18.48 34.33
C LEU A 309 19.92 -19.41 33.10
N LEU A 310 19.64 -18.87 31.91
CA LEU A 310 19.41 -19.68 30.71
C LEU A 310 20.60 -19.70 29.73
N LYS A 311 21.50 -18.70 29.77
CA LYS A 311 22.55 -18.50 28.74
C LYS A 311 23.49 -19.70 28.50
N ASP A 312 23.71 -20.52 29.53
CA ASP A 312 24.64 -21.66 29.48
C ASP A 312 23.90 -23.00 29.30
N LYS A 313 22.59 -22.97 29.06
CA LYS A 313 21.74 -24.16 28.88
C LYS A 313 21.45 -24.41 27.41
N ASN A 314 21.33 -25.69 27.02
CA ASN A 314 20.90 -26.04 25.68
C ASN A 314 19.37 -25.88 25.52
N VAL A 315 18.88 -25.91 24.27
CA VAL A 315 17.45 -25.72 23.95
C VAL A 315 16.55 -26.75 24.63
N THR A 316 17.02 -27.99 24.77
CA THR A 316 16.28 -29.07 25.42
C THR A 316 16.13 -28.81 26.92
N ASP A 317 17.18 -28.35 27.59
CA ASP A 317 17.16 -28.01 29.01
C ASP A 317 16.22 -26.85 29.29
N ILE A 318 16.26 -25.80 28.47
CA ILE A 318 15.36 -24.65 28.59
C ILE A 318 13.89 -25.10 28.40
N SER A 319 13.62 -25.98 27.44
CA SER A 319 12.29 -26.54 27.22
C SER A 319 11.83 -27.37 28.43
N ASN A 320 12.70 -28.24 28.96
CA ASN A 320 12.42 -29.04 30.15
C ASN A 320 12.14 -28.17 31.38
N MET A 321 12.82 -27.03 31.53
CA MET A 321 12.51 -26.06 32.58
C MET A 321 11.09 -25.49 32.40
N SER A 322 10.71 -25.10 31.19
CA SER A 322 9.35 -24.61 30.93
C SER A 322 8.27 -25.66 31.19
N HIS A 323 8.56 -26.95 30.93
CA HIS A 323 7.64 -28.05 31.21
C HIS A 323 7.44 -28.32 32.70
N LYS A 324 8.32 -27.81 33.58
CA LYS A 324 8.17 -27.96 35.04
C LYS A 324 7.20 -26.95 35.64
N GLU A 325 6.97 -25.82 34.97
CA GLU A 325 6.10 -24.76 35.44
C GLU A 325 4.62 -25.14 35.37
N GLU A 326 3.84 -24.71 36.37
CA GLU A 326 2.42 -25.01 36.44
C GLU A 326 1.65 -24.48 35.22
N GLY A 327 2.02 -23.29 34.75
CA GLY A 327 1.31 -22.68 33.62
C GLY A 327 1.41 -23.48 32.34
N TRP A 328 2.54 -24.13 32.07
CA TRP A 328 2.64 -25.04 30.94
C TRP A 328 1.91 -26.36 31.23
N LYS A 329 2.07 -26.96 32.42
CA LYS A 329 1.44 -28.25 32.76
C LYS A 329 -0.09 -28.24 32.74
N LYS A 330 -0.70 -27.18 33.26
CA LYS A 330 -2.15 -27.09 33.49
C LYS A 330 -2.92 -26.49 32.31
N THR A 331 -2.25 -25.74 31.43
CA THR A 331 -2.87 -25.16 30.23
C THR A 331 -2.93 -26.20 29.12
N LYS A 332 -4.08 -26.39 28.47
CA LYS A 332 -4.19 -27.35 27.36
C LYS A 332 -3.36 -26.88 26.15
N ARG A 333 -2.91 -27.83 25.34
CA ARG A 333 -2.17 -27.54 24.10
C ARG A 333 -2.99 -26.60 23.22
N PHE A 334 -2.33 -25.57 22.69
CA PHE A 334 -2.93 -24.48 21.90
C PHE A 334 -3.85 -23.52 22.67
N GLU A 335 -3.97 -23.61 23.99
CA GLU A 335 -4.65 -22.57 24.78
C GLU A 335 -3.66 -21.53 25.32
N ASN A 336 -4.17 -20.33 25.62
CA ASN A 336 -3.38 -19.25 26.19
C ASN A 336 -3.03 -19.57 27.65
N ILE A 337 -1.77 -19.31 28.01
CA ILE A 337 -1.27 -19.54 29.37
C ILE A 337 -1.60 -18.30 30.21
N SER A 338 -2.39 -18.49 31.26
CA SER A 338 -2.73 -17.44 32.23
C SER A 338 -1.51 -17.01 33.04
N PHE A 339 -1.35 -15.71 33.31
CA PHE A 339 -0.31 -15.22 34.22
C PHE A 339 -0.59 -15.49 35.69
N GLU A 340 -1.78 -15.98 36.08
CA GLU A 340 -2.06 -16.42 37.46
C GLU A 340 -1.08 -17.49 37.94
N TYR A 341 -0.58 -18.33 37.01
CA TYR A 341 0.40 -19.35 37.33
C TYR A 341 1.76 -18.80 37.78
N ALA A 342 2.02 -17.50 37.57
CA ALA A 342 3.19 -16.83 38.11
C ALA A 342 3.25 -16.89 39.66
N MET A 343 2.12 -17.06 40.35
CA MET A 343 2.10 -17.19 41.82
C MET A 343 2.83 -18.45 42.31
N ASN A 344 2.88 -19.49 41.47
CA ASN A 344 3.52 -20.78 41.78
C ASN A 344 4.80 -21.02 40.98
N LEU A 345 5.46 -19.93 40.55
CA LEU A 345 6.65 -20.00 39.69
C LEU A 345 7.79 -20.78 40.37
N ASN A 346 8.38 -21.74 39.65
CA ASN A 346 9.43 -22.61 40.19
C ASN A 346 10.83 -22.27 39.69
N ILE A 347 10.98 -21.52 38.59
CA ILE A 347 12.28 -21.24 37.97
C ILE A 347 13.33 -20.53 38.85
N ILE A 348 12.91 -19.91 39.96
CA ILE A 348 13.79 -19.16 40.89
C ILE A 348 13.83 -19.78 42.30
N LYS A 349 13.06 -20.84 42.54
CA LYS A 349 13.17 -21.62 43.78
C LYS A 349 14.34 -22.58 43.67
#